data_AF-A0AAJ0UFC9-F1
#
_entry.id   AF-A0AAJ0UFC9-F1
#
_cell.length_a   1.000
_cell.length_b   1.000
_cell.length_c   1.000
_cell.angle_alpha   90.00
_cell.angle_beta   90.00
_cell.angle_gamma   90.00
#
_symmetry.space_group_name_H-M   'P 1'
#
loop_
_entity.id
_entity.type
_entity.pdbx_description
1 polymer ?
#
loop_
_entity_poly.entity_id
_entity_poly.type
_entity_poly.pdbx_seq_one_letter_code
_entity_poly.pdbx_strand_id
1 'polypeptide(L)'
;MTEEPKLDPATRARYEEELFPQSYESWRYCIEHKCGLRLTRDYIQQRISILSDPQQEETQRFTRSYGPAHLAQVVAWFERAAAEY
;
A
#
# COMPACT_ATOMS: atom_id res chain seq x y z
N MET A 1 -15.16 -10.10 -18.67
CA MET A 1 -14.95 -10.77 -17.38
C MET A 1 -13.53 -11.27 -17.36
N THR A 2 -12.59 -10.41 -17.01
CA THR A 2 -11.18 -10.80 -16.86
C THR A 2 -11.10 -11.47 -15.49
N GLU A 3 -11.00 -12.80 -15.47
CA GLU A 3 -10.63 -13.51 -14.25
C GLU A 3 -9.26 -12.96 -13.82
N GLU A 4 -9.21 -12.29 -12.67
CA GLU A 4 -7.94 -11.95 -12.04
C GLU A 4 -7.17 -13.26 -11.86
N PRO A 5 -5.92 -13.36 -12.35
CA PRO A 5 -5.11 -14.54 -12.07
C PRO A 5 -4.95 -14.66 -10.56
N LYS A 6 -5.61 -15.67 -9.99
CA LYS A 6 -5.53 -15.99 -8.56
C LYS A 6 -4.05 -16.19 -8.24
N LEU A 7 -3.51 -15.39 -7.32
CA LEU A 7 -2.15 -15.55 -6.81
C LEU A 7 -1.88 -17.03 -6.51
N ASP A 8 -0.70 -17.52 -6.90
CA ASP A 8 -0.33 -18.88 -6.59
C ASP A 8 -0.27 -19.07 -5.05
N PRO A 9 -0.60 -20.27 -4.53
CA PRO A 9 -0.68 -20.49 -3.09
C PRO A 9 0.62 -20.20 -2.33
N ALA A 10 1.78 -20.39 -2.95
CA ALA A 10 3.07 -20.17 -2.31
C ALA A 10 3.35 -18.67 -2.16
N THR A 11 3.06 -17.86 -3.19
CA THR A 11 3.15 -16.40 -3.09
C THR A 11 2.19 -15.85 -2.06
N ARG A 12 0.95 -16.35 -2.00
CA ARG A 12 -0.01 -15.94 -0.98
C ARG A 12 0.47 -16.24 0.44
N ALA A 13 0.98 -17.45 0.68
CA ALA A 13 1.51 -17.83 1.99
C ALA A 13 2.67 -16.91 2.42
N ARG A 14 3.58 -16.59 1.48
CA ARG A 14 4.67 -15.65 1.73
C ARG A 14 4.15 -14.27 2.15
N TYR A 15 3.17 -13.72 1.45
CA TYR A 15 2.60 -12.41 1.80
C TYR A 15 1.85 -12.42 3.15
N GLU A 16 1.22 -13.53 3.49
CA GLU A 16 0.55 -13.70 4.78
C GLU A 16 1.56 -13.63 5.94
N GLU A 17 2.70 -14.30 5.80
CA GLU A 17 3.78 -14.36 6.80
C GLU A 17 4.64 -13.07 6.86
N GLU A 18 4.68 -12.27 5.79
CA GLU A 18 5.42 -11.00 5.74
C GLU A 18 4.89 -10.02 6.81
N LEU A 19 5.75 -9.65 7.77
CA LEU A 19 5.44 -8.63 8.79
C LEU A 19 5.27 -7.24 8.17
N PHE A 20 6.10 -6.92 7.18
CA PHE A 20 6.04 -5.68 6.41
C PHE A 20 6.13 -6.00 4.92
N PRO A 21 5.34 -5.33 4.08
CA PRO A 21 5.39 -5.56 2.65
C PRO A 21 6.73 -5.09 2.08
N GLN A 22 7.30 -5.93 1.21
CA GLN A 22 8.59 -5.70 0.56
C GLN A 22 8.46 -5.39 -0.94
N SER A 23 7.26 -5.54 -1.52
CA SER A 23 6.98 -5.19 -2.91
C SER A 23 5.62 -4.53 -3.05
N TYR A 24 5.34 -3.97 -4.23
CA TYR A 24 4.04 -3.39 -4.55
C TYR A 24 2.91 -4.41 -4.41
N GLU A 25 3.13 -5.62 -4.92
CA GLU A 25 2.16 -6.72 -4.90
C GLU A 25 1.90 -7.19 -3.47
N SER A 26 2.93 -7.30 -2.63
CA SER A 26 2.75 -7.68 -1.21
C SER A 26 2.15 -6.54 -0.37
N TRP A 27 2.43 -5.28 -0.71
CA TRP A 27 1.77 -4.11 -0.14
C TRP A 27 0.28 -4.07 -0.47
N ARG A 28 -0.08 -4.31 -1.74
CA ARG A 28 -1.47 -4.38 -2.17
C ARG A 28 -2.21 -5.52 -1.45
N TYR A 29 -1.60 -6.70 -1.38
CA TYR A 29 -2.15 -7.84 -0.64
C TYR A 29 -2.36 -7.50 0.84
N CYS A 30 -1.38 -6.83 1.47
CA CYS A 30 -1.49 -6.41 2.86
C CYS A 30 -2.69 -5.49 3.08
N ILE A 31 -2.90 -4.48 2.24
CA ILE A 31 -4.04 -3.55 2.37
C ILE A 31 -5.37 -4.27 2.13
N GLU A 32 -5.49 -5.03 1.04
CA GLU A 32 -6.78 -5.60 0.61
C GLU A 32 -7.20 -6.85 1.38
N HIS A 33 -6.23 -7.66 1.81
CA HIS A 33 -6.51 -8.93 2.48
C HIS A 33 -6.19 -8.89 3.97
N LYS A 34 -4.98 -8.48 4.38
CA LYS A 34 -4.58 -8.47 5.79
C LYS A 34 -5.28 -7.36 6.58
N CYS A 35 -5.37 -6.17 6.00
CA CYS A 35 -6.08 -5.03 6.59
C CYS A 35 -7.57 -4.99 6.22
N GLY A 36 -8.01 -5.73 5.19
CA GLY A 36 -9.40 -5.78 4.76
C GLY A 36 -9.93 -4.47 4.17
N LEU A 37 -9.05 -3.60 3.68
CA LEU A 37 -9.38 -2.29 3.11
C LEU A 37 -9.48 -2.37 1.59
N ARG A 38 -10.45 -1.68 0.99
CA ARG A 38 -10.52 -1.61 -0.49
C ARG A 38 -9.73 -0.41 -0.99
N LEU A 39 -8.81 -0.63 -1.92
CA LEU A 39 -8.03 0.42 -2.58
C LEU A 39 -8.86 1.18 -3.62
N THR A 40 -9.96 1.81 -3.24
CA THR A 40 -10.78 2.61 -4.18
C THR A 40 -10.02 3.85 -4.66
N ARG A 41 -10.40 4.41 -5.81
CA ARG A 41 -9.81 5.65 -6.35
C ARG A 41 -9.78 6.78 -5.31
N ASP A 42 -10.89 7.03 -4.64
CA ASP A 42 -11.02 8.09 -3.63
C ASP A 42 -10.09 7.82 -2.43
N TYR A 43 -10.05 6.57 -1.96
CA TYR A 43 -9.17 6.19 -0.85
C TYR A 43 -7.70 6.41 -1.22
N ILE A 44 -7.28 5.98 -2.40
CA ILE A 44 -5.90 6.16 -2.89
C ILE A 44 -5.55 7.65 -2.96
N GLN A 45 -6.40 8.46 -3.61
CA GLN A 45 -6.15 9.90 -3.74
C GLN A 45 -6.06 10.59 -2.38
N GLN A 46 -6.93 10.23 -1.43
CA GLN A 46 -6.87 10.74 -0.06
C GLN A 46 -5.56 10.36 0.63
N ARG A 47 -5.10 9.09 0.51
CA ARG A 47 -3.85 8.65 1.12
C ARG A 47 -2.63 9.35 0.53
N ILE A 48 -2.58 9.53 -0.79
CA ILE A 48 -1.52 10.31 -1.46
C ILE A 48 -1.51 11.74 -0.92
N SER A 49 -2.67 12.41 -0.89
CA SER A 49 -2.75 13.80 -0.41
C SER A 49 -2.27 13.97 1.03
N ILE A 50 -2.57 13.02 1.92
CA ILE A 50 -2.13 13.06 3.31
C ILE A 50 -0.62 12.79 3.38
N LEU A 51 -0.17 11.64 2.87
CA LEU A 51 1.19 11.14 3.06
C LEU A 51 2.26 11.93 2.31
N SER A 52 1.89 12.68 1.27
CA SER A 52 2.79 13.59 0.55
C SER A 52 2.89 14.98 1.19
N ASP A 53 2.05 15.32 2.17
CA ASP A 53 2.09 16.61 2.86
C ASP A 53 2.88 16.50 4.19
N PRO A 54 4.08 17.08 4.30
CA PRO A 54 4.89 17.02 5.52
C PRO A 54 4.30 17.80 6.70
N GLN A 55 3.31 18.67 6.47
CA GLN A 55 2.62 19.39 7.55
C GLN A 55 1.52 18.55 8.21
N GLN A 56 1.10 17.45 7.59
CA GLN A 56 0.10 16.55 8.17
C GLN A 56 0.68 15.80 9.38
N GLU A 57 -0.08 15.76 10.47
CA GLU A 57 0.31 15.03 11.67
C GLU A 57 0.54 13.55 11.36
N GLU A 58 -0.31 12.95 10.52
CA GLU A 58 -0.19 11.55 10.12
C GLU A 58 1.13 11.29 9.40
N THR A 59 1.52 12.14 8.44
CA THR A 59 2.79 12.03 7.71
C THR A 59 3.99 12.15 8.62
N GLN A 60 3.96 13.09 9.57
CA GLN A 60 5.02 13.24 10.54
C GLN A 60 5.11 12.03 11.48
N ARG A 61 3.98 11.50 11.93
CA ARG A 61 3.93 10.27 12.75
C ARG A 61 4.48 9.08 11.98
N PHE A 62 4.04 8.90 10.74
CA PHE A 62 4.52 7.83 9.86
C PHE A 62 6.03 7.91 9.65
N THR A 63 6.53 9.11 9.33
CA THR A 63 7.97 9.34 9.12
C THR A 63 8.80 9.06 10.38
N ARG A 64 8.29 9.43 11.57
CA ARG A 64 8.97 9.13 12.84
C ARG A 64 9.04 7.63 13.12
N SER A 65 7.99 6.88 12.77
CA SER A 65 7.91 5.44 13.05
C SER A 65 8.68 4.59 12.03
N TYR A 66 8.65 4.95 10.75
CA TYR A 66 9.14 4.12 9.65
C TYR A 66 10.28 4.74 8.85
N GLY A 67 10.55 6.03 9.05
CA GLY A 67 11.56 6.78 8.31
C GLY A 67 11.08 7.32 6.96
N PRO A 68 11.77 8.34 6.43
CA PRO A 68 11.36 9.02 5.20
C PRO A 68 11.49 8.16 3.94
N ALA A 69 12.45 7.22 3.91
CA ALA A 69 12.61 6.30 2.79
C ALA A 69 11.40 5.38 2.63
N HIS A 70 10.87 4.87 3.75
CA HIS A 70 9.68 4.03 3.72
C HIS A 70 8.42 4.83 3.37
N LEU A 71 8.29 6.07 3.87
CA LEU A 71 7.22 6.97 3.45
C LEU A 71 7.21 7.16 1.94
N ALA A 72 8.35 7.52 1.34
CA ALA A 72 8.48 7.73 -0.09
C ALA A 72 8.09 6.47 -0.89
N GLN A 73 8.52 5.28 -0.42
CA GLN A 73 8.18 4.01 -1.05
C GLN A 73 6.66 3.72 -1.02
N VAL A 74 6.00 3.98 0.12
CA VAL A 74 4.56 3.78 0.28
C VAL A 74 3.77 4.76 -0.58
N VAL A 75 4.19 6.02 -0.65
CA VAL A 75 3.59 7.02 -1.55
C VAL A 75 3.71 6.56 -3.00
N ALA A 76 4.89 6.10 -3.43
CA ALA A 76 5.09 5.58 -4.78
C ALA A 76 4.21 4.37 -5.10
N TRP A 77 3.94 3.50 -4.12
CA TRP A 77 2.98 2.40 -4.29
C TRP A 77 1.54 2.88 -4.45
N PHE A 78 1.11 3.88 -3.66
CA PHE A 78 -0.20 4.50 -3.87
C PHE A 78 -0.31 5.18 -5.24
N GLU A 79 0.74 5.88 -5.69
CA GLU A 79 0.78 6.50 -7.02
C GLU A 79 0.70 5.46 -8.15
N ARG A 80 1.42 4.34 -8.03
CA ARG A 80 1.29 3.22 -8.97
C ARG A 80 -0.14 2.67 -8.99
N ALA A 81 -0.75 2.46 -7.82
CA ALA A 81 -2.14 2.00 -7.73
C ALA A 81 -3.13 3.01 -8.34
N ALA A 82 -2.85 4.31 -8.23
CA ALA A 82 -3.68 5.35 -8.85
C ALA A 82 -3.67 5.27 -10.39
N ALA A 83 -2.55 4.85 -10.99
CA ALA A 83 -2.40 4.71 -12.44
C ALA A 83 -3.09 3.48 -13.03
N GLU A 84 -3.58 2.56 -12.19
CA GLU A 84 -4.34 1.38 -12.59
C GLU A 84 -5.85 1.65 -12.78
N TYR A 85 -6.31 2.87 -12.45
CA TYR A 85 -7.70 3.34 -12.58
C TYR A 85 -7.91 4.20 -13.83
#